data_AF-A0A1B8FGF5-F1
#
_entry.id   AF-A0A1B8FGF5-F1
#
_cell.length_a   1.000
_cell.length_b   1.000
_cell.length_c   1.000
_cell.angle_alpha   90.00
_cell.angle_beta   90.00
_cell.angle_gamma   90.00
#
_symmetry.space_group_name_H-M   'P 1'
#
loop_
_entity.id
_entity.type
_entity.pdbx_description
1 polymer ?
#
loop_
_entity_poly.entity_id
_entity_poly.type
_entity_poly.pdbx_seq_one_letter_code
_entity_poly.pdbx_strand_id
1 'polypeptide(L)'
;MRSLALLCLGFAVAAAQGRAERNTTALGDCLEAAKIPFYESDAGDWEVYASPFNERLEYTPAAIAVPTTTEHIQLAVSCGAENGVKVTPKAGGHSYASLGLGGEAGHLVIQLDHMYNVTLDTETNIATVEPGARLGHLASELFAQGKRAISHGTCPGVGVSGHVLHGGFGMASNTHGLALDWVIGMTVVLANATVVECSERQHADLFWAMLGAGSNFGIAASYQFKTFEAPANVTWFSAQLPWNQSTAQAGLEALESYAKNTMPAELNMRLAGSSRSASVEGVHYGDKEGLEATLEPLLNKTGGSISEAKTGGWMDGIEHYANAEVDVSYPYEMHETFYSKSLTLKGLNGTSASSFVDYWYGTARDVTRIWWFQIDIQGGKNSAVSKADPTITSYAHRDKLFLIQLYDRSFGTYPELGFEFLDGWVSNTTADMEPSDWGMYINYADARMDRATAQKAYWGVNLPRLQEIKTKVDPMELFYYPISIEPALEPTQPAKSSAPETPAEPVKVKVRAKTIAELDEELKLKLEEISGEGGAAGLEYENGKAVAMKRGVKDNMFRLI
;
A
#
# COMPACT_ATOMS: atom_id res chain seq x y z
N MET A 1 73.53 -43.31 30.97
CA MET A 1 73.79 -43.17 32.42
C MET A 1 73.03 -41.95 32.91
N ARG A 2 72.09 -42.14 33.87
CA ARG A 2 71.56 -41.21 34.90
C ARG A 2 71.11 -39.80 34.47
N SER A 3 70.08 -39.14 34.97
CA SER A 3 68.92 -39.41 35.84
C SER A 3 68.14 -38.07 35.91
N LEU A 4 66.84 -38.17 36.19
CA LEU A 4 65.84 -37.15 36.58
C LEU A 4 66.33 -35.84 37.22
N ALA A 5 65.60 -34.74 36.94
CA ALA A 5 64.86 -33.97 37.96
C ALA A 5 63.82 -33.02 37.33
N LEU A 6 62.58 -33.13 37.81
CA LEU A 6 61.45 -32.20 37.61
C LEU A 6 61.76 -30.81 38.18
N LEU A 7 61.19 -29.75 37.59
CA LEU A 7 60.49 -28.72 38.35
C LEU A 7 59.44 -28.02 37.48
N CYS A 8 58.17 -28.12 37.89
CA CYS A 8 57.05 -27.36 37.35
C CYS A 8 57.07 -25.92 37.90
N LEU A 9 56.93 -24.94 37.02
CA LEU A 9 56.31 -23.65 37.36
C LEU A 9 55.54 -23.17 36.14
N GLY A 10 54.21 -23.12 36.30
CA GLY A 10 53.32 -22.58 35.29
C GLY A 10 53.48 -21.07 35.18
N PHE A 11 53.35 -20.59 33.95
CA PHE A 11 52.86 -19.24 33.68
C PHE A 11 51.72 -19.38 32.68
N ALA A 12 50.51 -19.09 33.18
CA ALA A 12 49.35 -18.85 32.35
C ALA A 12 49.61 -17.58 31.53
N VAL A 13 49.74 -17.73 30.22
CA VAL A 13 49.62 -16.58 29.31
C VAL A 13 48.14 -16.33 29.14
N ALA A 14 47.61 -15.37 29.89
CA ALA A 14 46.33 -14.78 29.58
C ALA A 14 46.48 -14.09 28.22
N ALA A 15 45.85 -14.65 27.19
CA ALA A 15 45.62 -13.92 25.95
C ALA A 15 44.62 -12.81 26.27
N ALA A 16 45.14 -11.61 26.53
CA ALA A 16 44.34 -10.40 26.47
C ALA A 16 43.91 -10.22 25.01
N GLN A 17 42.70 -10.71 24.67
CA GLN A 17 41.99 -10.23 23.50
C GLN A 17 41.65 -8.78 23.79
N GLY A 18 42.48 -7.87 23.30
CA GLY A 18 42.11 -6.47 23.18
C GLY A 18 40.91 -6.41 22.26
N ARG A 19 39.72 -6.22 22.85
CA ARG A 19 38.53 -5.76 22.12
C ARG A 19 38.94 -4.41 21.54
N ALA A 20 39.05 -4.30 20.22
CA ALA A 20 39.19 -3.00 19.58
C ALA A 20 38.03 -2.14 20.10
N GLU A 21 38.33 -1.00 20.72
CA GLU A 21 37.32 -0.02 21.10
C GLU A 21 36.66 0.46 19.79
N ARG A 22 35.49 -0.11 19.47
CA ARG A 22 34.63 0.47 18.44
C ARG A 22 34.16 1.81 18.98
N ASN A 23 34.29 2.86 18.17
CA ASN A 23 33.84 4.19 18.51
C ASN A 23 32.32 4.25 18.28
N THR A 24 31.56 3.59 19.16
CA THR A 24 30.10 3.45 19.05
C THR A 24 29.41 4.78 19.32
N THR A 25 28.35 5.06 18.56
CA THR A 25 27.45 6.17 18.84
C THR A 25 26.63 5.89 20.11
N ALA A 26 26.00 6.91 20.74
CA ALA A 26 25.10 6.68 21.87
C ALA A 26 23.94 5.70 21.53
N LEU A 27 23.52 5.69 20.26
CA LEU A 27 22.59 4.70 19.72
C LEU A 27 23.22 3.30 19.68
N GLY A 28 24.44 3.16 19.18
CA GLY A 28 25.20 1.90 19.19
C GLY A 28 25.41 1.34 20.59
N ASP A 29 25.73 2.19 21.57
CA ASP A 29 25.86 1.80 22.99
C ASP A 29 24.54 1.23 23.54
N CYS A 30 23.41 1.86 23.20
CA CYS A 30 22.09 1.39 23.60
C CYS A 30 21.79 0.01 22.98
N LEU A 31 22.03 -0.15 21.68
CA LEU A 31 21.80 -1.41 20.96
C LEU A 31 22.70 -2.54 21.49
N GLU A 32 23.98 -2.25 21.79
CA GLU A 32 24.90 -3.22 22.40
C GLU A 32 24.43 -3.61 23.82
N ALA A 33 24.05 -2.64 24.66
CA ALA A 33 23.54 -2.90 26.01
C ALA A 33 22.25 -3.74 26.00
N ALA A 34 21.38 -3.50 25.02
CA ALA A 34 20.16 -4.26 24.76
C ALA A 34 20.43 -5.64 24.12
N LYS A 35 21.68 -5.94 23.75
CA LYS A 35 22.12 -7.21 23.11
C LYS A 35 21.41 -7.51 21.80
N ILE A 36 21.04 -6.47 21.05
CA ILE A 36 20.45 -6.61 19.73
C ILE A 36 21.59 -6.75 18.72
N PRO A 37 21.56 -7.73 17.79
CA PRO A 37 22.50 -7.73 16.67
C PRO A 37 22.35 -6.43 15.86
N PHE A 38 23.43 -5.69 15.64
CA PHE A 38 23.37 -4.45 14.87
C PHE A 38 24.65 -4.18 14.07
N TYR A 39 24.51 -3.32 13.08
CA TYR A 39 25.56 -2.91 12.16
C TYR A 39 25.62 -1.38 12.10
N GLU A 40 26.84 -0.85 12.17
CA GLU A 40 27.20 0.52 11.82
C GLU A 40 28.01 0.50 10.50
N SER A 41 28.30 1.67 9.92
CA SER A 41 28.78 1.81 8.54
C SER A 41 30.15 1.20 8.24
N ASP A 42 30.91 0.78 9.26
CA ASP A 42 32.20 0.12 9.14
C ASP A 42 32.11 -1.42 9.10
N ALA A 43 30.90 -1.99 9.25
CA ALA A 43 30.70 -3.43 9.29
C ALA A 43 30.55 -4.06 7.90
N GLY A 44 31.07 -5.28 7.72
CA GLY A 44 31.12 -5.95 6.41
C GLY A 44 29.74 -6.22 5.75
N ASP A 45 28.71 -6.54 6.53
CA ASP A 45 27.35 -6.78 5.99
C ASP A 45 26.53 -5.49 5.83
N TRP A 46 27.11 -4.32 6.13
CA TRP A 46 26.43 -3.03 6.01
C TRP A 46 25.87 -2.83 4.60
N GLU A 47 26.67 -3.13 3.58
CA GLU A 47 26.25 -2.96 2.19
C GLU A 47 24.99 -3.79 1.89
N VAL A 48 24.89 -5.03 2.37
CA VAL A 48 23.72 -5.90 2.13
C VAL A 48 22.44 -5.29 2.72
N TYR A 49 22.51 -4.78 3.94
CA TYR A 49 21.33 -4.25 4.61
C TYR A 49 21.01 -2.80 4.23
N ALA A 50 22.00 -1.98 3.91
CA ALA A 50 21.81 -0.58 3.54
C ALA A 50 21.41 -0.40 2.07
N SER A 51 21.62 -1.40 1.21
CA SER A 51 21.31 -1.28 -0.21
C SER A 51 19.79 -1.27 -0.47
N PRO A 52 19.28 -0.30 -1.25
CA PRO A 52 17.86 -0.21 -1.58
C PRO A 52 17.51 -1.14 -2.75
N PHE A 53 16.24 -1.54 -2.88
CA PHE A 53 15.76 -2.14 -4.13
C PHE A 53 15.89 -1.17 -5.32
N ASN A 54 15.59 0.11 -5.09
CA ASN A 54 15.74 1.18 -6.09
C ASN A 54 17.08 1.92 -5.90
N GLU A 55 18.08 1.61 -6.72
CA GLU A 55 19.43 2.22 -6.68
C GLU A 55 19.40 3.73 -6.97
N ARG A 56 18.30 4.27 -7.51
CA ARG A 56 18.14 5.73 -7.62
C ARG A 56 18.09 6.41 -6.25
N LEU A 57 17.70 5.68 -5.21
CA LEU A 57 17.36 6.19 -3.89
C LEU A 57 18.12 5.46 -2.79
N GLU A 58 19.42 5.72 -2.73
CA GLU A 58 20.30 5.29 -1.66
C GLU A 58 20.19 6.25 -0.47
N TYR A 59 20.01 5.69 0.72
CA TYR A 59 19.99 6.43 1.98
C TYR A 59 20.90 5.74 2.98
N THR A 60 21.60 6.52 3.79
CA THR A 60 22.52 6.00 4.82
C THR A 60 21.80 5.96 6.18
N PRO A 61 21.50 4.78 6.75
CA PRO A 61 20.98 4.67 8.11
C PRO A 61 21.94 5.24 9.15
N ALA A 62 21.42 5.60 10.32
CA ALA A 62 22.25 5.87 11.50
C ALA A 62 22.85 4.57 12.07
N ALA A 63 22.03 3.53 12.13
CA ALA A 63 22.42 2.16 12.47
C ALA A 63 21.38 1.19 11.88
N ILE A 64 21.74 -0.09 11.79
CA ILE A 64 20.85 -1.16 11.35
C ILE A 64 20.75 -2.20 12.46
N ALA A 65 19.62 -2.30 13.13
CA ALA A 65 19.32 -3.38 14.07
C ALA A 65 18.72 -4.58 13.32
N VAL A 66 19.18 -5.80 13.64
CA VAL A 66 18.75 -7.06 13.03
C VAL A 66 18.09 -7.93 14.12
N PRO A 67 16.85 -7.61 14.53
CA PRO A 67 16.11 -8.38 15.52
C PRO A 67 15.85 -9.83 15.06
N THR A 68 15.71 -10.71 16.05
CA THR A 68 15.31 -12.11 15.87
C THR A 68 14.12 -12.48 16.76
N THR A 69 13.60 -11.52 17.52
CA THR A 69 12.47 -11.67 18.44
C THR A 69 11.69 -10.36 18.52
N THR A 70 10.43 -10.43 18.97
CA THR A 70 9.62 -9.24 19.28
C THR A 70 10.29 -8.35 20.34
N GLU A 71 10.99 -8.94 21.31
CA GLU A 71 11.72 -8.18 22.34
C GLU A 71 12.89 -7.38 21.73
N HIS A 72 13.61 -7.92 20.75
CA HIS A 72 14.64 -7.14 20.04
C HIS A 72 14.03 -5.94 19.30
N ILE A 73 12.86 -6.10 18.66
CA ILE A 73 12.16 -4.99 18.02
C ILE A 73 11.79 -3.94 19.07
N GLN A 74 11.22 -4.37 20.21
CA GLN A 74 10.86 -3.51 21.33
C GLN A 74 12.03 -2.68 21.83
N LEU A 75 13.16 -3.34 22.13
CA LEU A 75 14.35 -2.69 22.65
C LEU A 75 14.99 -1.76 21.61
N ALA A 76 14.99 -2.13 20.33
CA ALA A 76 15.48 -1.26 19.25
C ALA A 76 14.64 0.02 19.12
N VAL A 77 13.30 -0.10 19.20
CA VAL A 77 12.39 1.05 19.21
C VAL A 77 12.67 1.95 20.42
N SER A 78 12.88 1.38 21.62
CA SER A 78 13.26 2.14 22.82
C SER A 78 14.56 2.92 22.60
N CYS A 79 15.60 2.27 22.05
CA CYS A 79 16.87 2.92 21.75
C CYS A 79 16.73 4.07 20.75
N GLY A 80 15.92 3.89 19.68
CA GLY A 80 15.63 4.98 18.74
C GLY A 80 14.96 6.17 19.42
N ALA A 81 13.91 5.91 20.22
CA ALA A 81 13.17 6.94 20.94
C ALA A 81 14.05 7.69 21.97
N GLU A 82 14.84 6.97 22.77
CA GLU A 82 15.73 7.54 23.79
C GLU A 82 16.84 8.43 23.20
N ASN A 83 17.28 8.10 21.98
CA ASN A 83 18.32 8.85 21.27
C ASN A 83 17.76 9.91 20.30
N GLY A 84 16.44 10.07 20.21
CA GLY A 84 15.81 11.03 19.30
C GLY A 84 16.03 10.70 17.81
N VAL A 85 16.24 9.43 17.49
CA VAL A 85 16.48 8.92 16.13
C VAL A 85 15.19 8.29 15.61
N LYS A 86 14.80 8.66 14.38
CA LYS A 86 13.63 8.07 13.72
C LYS A 86 13.86 6.57 13.47
N VAL A 87 12.81 5.78 13.59
CA VAL A 87 12.88 4.32 13.49
C VAL A 87 12.07 3.86 12.30
N THR A 88 12.65 2.97 11.48
CA THR A 88 12.00 2.47 10.28
C THR A 88 12.17 0.96 10.15
N PRO A 89 11.08 0.17 10.06
CA PRO A 89 11.19 -1.25 9.77
C PRO A 89 11.50 -1.50 8.28
N LYS A 90 12.37 -2.48 8.01
CA LYS A 90 12.65 -3.02 6.69
C LYS A 90 12.45 -4.52 6.68
N ALA A 91 11.36 -4.97 6.05
CA ALA A 91 11.15 -6.37 5.72
C ALA A 91 11.91 -6.72 4.44
N GLY A 92 11.22 -6.89 3.32
CA GLY A 92 11.85 -7.29 2.06
C GLY A 92 12.60 -6.19 1.29
N GLY A 93 12.52 -4.92 1.71
CA GLY A 93 13.28 -3.80 1.10
C GLY A 93 12.75 -3.27 -0.24
N HIS A 94 11.63 -3.79 -0.75
CA HIS A 94 11.06 -3.48 -2.07
C HIS A 94 10.37 -2.11 -2.23
N SER A 95 10.48 -1.20 -1.26
CA SER A 95 9.85 0.11 -1.40
C SER A 95 10.47 0.89 -2.57
N TYR A 96 9.63 1.34 -3.52
CA TYR A 96 10.09 2.09 -4.69
C TYR A 96 10.67 3.47 -4.36
N ALA A 97 10.33 3.97 -3.17
CA ALA A 97 10.84 5.20 -2.58
C ALA A 97 11.88 4.94 -1.47
N SER A 98 12.38 3.70 -1.34
CA SER A 98 13.31 3.27 -0.29
C SER A 98 12.83 3.61 1.13
N LEU A 99 11.50 3.57 1.35
CA LEU A 99 10.90 3.95 2.64
C LEU A 99 11.29 3.02 3.79
N GLY A 100 11.74 1.80 3.50
CA GLY A 100 12.33 0.89 4.52
C GLY A 100 13.70 1.34 5.03
N LEU A 101 14.35 2.28 4.34
CA LEU A 101 15.58 2.95 4.80
C LEU A 101 15.29 4.32 5.44
N GLY A 102 14.02 4.71 5.56
CA GLY A 102 13.56 6.00 6.08
C GLY A 102 13.06 6.95 5.00
N GLY A 103 13.45 6.75 3.74
CA GLY A 103 13.22 7.74 2.67
C GLY A 103 14.10 9.00 2.80
N GLU A 104 15.00 9.01 3.78
CA GLU A 104 16.05 9.98 4.04
C GLU A 104 17.15 9.33 4.88
N ALA A 105 18.29 10.01 5.05
CA ALA A 105 19.40 9.49 5.85
C ALA A 105 19.14 9.62 7.37
N GLY A 106 19.85 8.82 8.17
CA GLY A 106 19.93 8.99 9.62
C GLY A 106 18.86 8.28 10.45
N HIS A 107 18.06 7.40 9.85
CA HIS A 107 17.12 6.55 10.58
C HIS A 107 17.82 5.34 11.21
N LEU A 108 17.31 4.87 12.36
CA LEU A 108 17.55 3.51 12.84
C LEU A 108 16.69 2.56 11.99
N VAL A 109 17.33 1.76 11.15
CA VAL A 109 16.64 0.73 10.38
C VAL A 109 16.52 -0.54 11.21
N ILE A 110 15.31 -1.06 11.33
CA ILE A 110 15.03 -2.35 11.96
C ILE A 110 14.83 -3.38 10.84
N GLN A 111 15.88 -4.15 10.56
CA GLN A 111 15.93 -5.16 9.51
C GLN A 111 15.27 -6.46 9.98
N LEU A 112 14.12 -6.79 9.41
CA LEU A 112 13.25 -7.87 9.88
C LEU A 112 13.47 -9.20 9.17
N ASP A 113 14.28 -9.27 8.11
CA ASP A 113 14.40 -10.47 7.24
C ASP A 113 15.12 -11.67 7.86
N HIS A 114 15.49 -11.61 9.14
CA HIS A 114 15.88 -12.76 9.97
C HIS A 114 14.70 -13.36 10.74
N MET A 115 13.55 -12.70 10.73
CA MET A 115 12.27 -13.16 11.28
C MET A 115 11.33 -13.48 10.12
N TYR A 116 11.50 -14.65 9.49
CA TYR A 116 10.76 -15.06 8.29
C TYR A 116 9.97 -16.37 8.46
N ASN A 117 9.87 -16.91 9.67
CA ASN A 117 9.21 -18.18 9.90
C ASN A 117 7.71 -18.12 9.54
N VAL A 118 7.23 -19.20 8.92
CA VAL A 118 5.83 -19.39 8.55
C VAL A 118 5.35 -20.70 9.14
N THR A 119 4.29 -20.66 9.94
CA THR A 119 3.71 -21.85 10.56
C THR A 119 2.21 -21.89 10.30
N LEU A 120 1.72 -23.02 9.81
CA LEU A 120 0.32 -23.26 9.53
C LEU A 120 -0.27 -24.22 10.57
N ASP A 121 -1.29 -23.76 11.28
CA ASP A 121 -2.17 -24.65 12.03
C ASP A 121 -3.11 -25.36 11.05
N THR A 122 -2.91 -26.66 10.84
CA THR A 122 -3.70 -27.46 9.89
C THR A 122 -5.11 -27.81 10.39
N GLU A 123 -5.41 -27.61 11.68
CA GLU A 123 -6.76 -27.78 12.23
C GLU A 123 -7.61 -26.54 11.94
N THR A 124 -7.06 -25.34 12.18
CA THR A 124 -7.78 -24.07 12.00
C THR A 124 -7.57 -23.42 10.63
N ASN A 125 -6.54 -23.85 9.87
CA ASN A 125 -6.04 -23.24 8.64
C ASN A 125 -5.58 -21.77 8.82
N ILE A 126 -5.20 -21.39 10.04
CA ILE A 126 -4.62 -20.09 10.35
C ILE A 126 -3.09 -20.21 10.27
N ALA A 127 -2.46 -19.27 9.58
CA ALA A 127 -1.01 -19.18 9.51
C ALA A 127 -0.48 -18.07 10.41
N THR A 128 0.53 -18.39 11.23
CA THR A 128 1.34 -17.41 11.94
C THR A 128 2.60 -17.12 11.13
N VAL A 129 2.81 -15.84 10.79
CA VAL A 129 3.85 -15.40 9.86
C VAL A 129 4.68 -14.28 10.49
N GLU A 130 5.99 -14.45 10.51
CA GLU A 130 6.93 -13.41 10.96
C GLU A 130 7.10 -12.30 9.90
N PRO A 131 7.42 -11.06 10.32
CA PRO A 131 7.25 -9.87 9.49
C PRO A 131 8.28 -9.73 8.36
N GLY A 132 9.42 -10.41 8.49
CA GLY A 132 10.48 -10.45 7.48
C GLY A 132 10.25 -11.46 6.36
N ALA A 133 9.25 -12.34 6.48
CA ALA A 133 8.95 -13.32 5.45
C ALA A 133 8.72 -12.63 4.10
N ARG A 134 9.20 -13.24 3.01
CA ARG A 134 8.95 -12.77 1.65
C ARG A 134 7.83 -13.56 1.00
N LEU A 135 7.16 -12.98 0.01
CA LEU A 135 5.93 -13.54 -0.57
C LEU A 135 6.14 -14.94 -1.15
N GLY A 136 7.29 -15.18 -1.80
CA GLY A 136 7.55 -16.48 -2.40
C GLY A 136 7.87 -17.58 -1.38
N HIS A 137 8.58 -17.24 -0.30
CA HIS A 137 8.75 -18.14 0.86
C HIS A 137 7.40 -18.43 1.54
N LEU A 138 6.60 -17.39 1.78
CA LEU A 138 5.25 -17.53 2.33
C LEU A 138 4.37 -18.47 1.49
N ALA A 139 4.34 -18.27 0.16
CA ALA A 139 3.57 -19.12 -0.74
C ALA A 139 4.04 -20.59 -0.68
N SER A 140 5.35 -20.80 -0.66
CA SER A 140 5.97 -22.13 -0.61
C SER A 140 5.63 -22.85 0.69
N GLU A 141 5.77 -22.19 1.84
CA GLU A 141 5.49 -22.75 3.16
C GLU A 141 4.00 -23.09 3.35
N LEU A 142 3.09 -22.18 3.00
CA LEU A 142 1.65 -22.43 3.10
C LEU A 142 1.22 -23.62 2.23
N PHE A 143 1.78 -23.72 1.01
CA PHE A 143 1.47 -24.81 0.11
C PHE A 143 2.04 -26.14 0.62
N ALA A 144 3.29 -26.15 1.08
CA ALA A 144 3.97 -27.34 1.59
C ALA A 144 3.31 -27.90 2.86
N GLN A 145 2.92 -27.02 3.79
CA GLN A 145 2.38 -27.42 5.10
C GLN A 145 0.92 -27.90 5.02
N GLY A 146 0.11 -27.37 4.09
CA GLY A 146 -1.31 -27.73 4.05
C GLY A 146 -2.05 -27.46 2.74
N LYS A 147 -1.35 -27.24 1.63
CA LYS A 147 -1.93 -26.82 0.35
C LYS A 147 -2.83 -25.58 0.53
N ARG A 148 -2.35 -24.64 1.32
CA ARG A 148 -3.05 -23.38 1.62
C ARG A 148 -2.41 -22.24 0.84
N ALA A 149 -3.16 -21.15 0.70
CA ALA A 149 -2.70 -19.92 0.08
C ALA A 149 -3.35 -18.70 0.74
N ILE A 150 -2.78 -17.52 0.49
CA ILE A 150 -3.42 -16.22 0.67
C ILE A 150 -3.34 -15.45 -0.65
N SER A 151 -4.16 -14.41 -0.80
CA SER A 151 -4.02 -13.50 -1.95
C SER A 151 -2.82 -12.59 -1.71
N HIS A 152 -1.91 -12.47 -2.67
CA HIS A 152 -0.74 -11.60 -2.58
C HIS A 152 -0.20 -11.25 -3.97
N GLY A 153 0.78 -10.35 -4.02
CA GLY A 153 1.46 -9.92 -5.24
C GLY A 153 2.37 -10.98 -5.86
N THR A 154 2.89 -10.70 -7.05
CA THR A 154 3.60 -11.70 -7.87
C THR A 154 5.09 -11.82 -7.56
N CYS A 155 5.73 -10.76 -7.09
CA CYS A 155 7.18 -10.71 -6.93
C CYS A 155 7.62 -11.50 -5.67
N PRO A 156 8.38 -12.60 -5.81
CA PRO A 156 8.71 -13.49 -4.68
C PRO A 156 9.56 -12.80 -3.61
N GLY A 157 10.45 -11.88 -4.01
CA GLY A 157 11.34 -11.15 -3.11
C GLY A 157 10.66 -10.04 -2.30
N VAL A 158 9.41 -9.68 -2.56
CA VAL A 158 8.68 -8.66 -1.80
C VAL A 158 8.46 -9.14 -0.37
N GLY A 159 8.68 -8.28 0.62
CA GLY A 159 8.43 -8.61 2.04
C GLY A 159 6.97 -8.48 2.43
N VAL A 160 6.47 -9.42 3.23
CA VAL A 160 5.09 -9.52 3.70
C VAL A 160 4.63 -8.22 4.36
N SER A 161 5.37 -7.68 5.32
CA SER A 161 4.94 -6.48 6.05
C SER A 161 4.72 -5.27 5.16
N GLY A 162 5.70 -4.93 4.31
CA GLY A 162 5.57 -3.80 3.40
C GLY A 162 4.39 -3.96 2.43
N HIS A 163 4.11 -5.19 2.01
CA HIS A 163 3.04 -5.49 1.07
C HIS A 163 1.65 -5.44 1.71
N VAL A 164 1.46 -6.19 2.80
CA VAL A 164 0.18 -6.40 3.48
C VAL A 164 -0.25 -5.15 4.23
N LEU A 165 0.65 -4.39 4.85
CA LEU A 165 0.24 -3.20 5.61
C LEU A 165 -0.35 -2.07 4.75
N HIS A 166 -0.33 -2.20 3.42
CA HIS A 166 -0.80 -1.17 2.50
C HIS A 166 -1.73 -1.70 1.39
N GLY A 167 -2.09 -2.98 1.40
CA GLY A 167 -2.94 -3.60 0.38
C GLY A 167 -2.48 -5.01 0.05
N GLY A 168 -1.74 -5.10 -1.05
CA GLY A 168 -1.26 -6.33 -1.63
C GLY A 168 -2.17 -6.84 -2.73
N PHE A 169 -1.94 -6.34 -3.95
CA PHE A 169 -2.67 -6.74 -5.15
C PHE A 169 -1.87 -7.80 -5.93
N GLY A 170 -2.56 -8.78 -6.53
CA GLY A 170 -1.96 -9.75 -7.44
C GLY A 170 -2.98 -10.63 -8.16
N MET A 171 -2.53 -11.76 -8.70
CA MET A 171 -3.30 -12.67 -9.57
C MET A 171 -4.38 -13.49 -8.87
N ALA A 172 -4.71 -13.13 -7.63
CA ALA A 172 -5.80 -13.69 -6.85
C ALA A 172 -6.79 -12.62 -6.37
N SER A 173 -6.51 -11.33 -6.59
CA SER A 173 -7.22 -10.27 -5.86
C SER A 173 -8.67 -10.08 -6.29
N ASN A 174 -9.01 -10.26 -7.57
CA ASN A 174 -10.41 -10.20 -8.01
C ASN A 174 -11.23 -11.36 -7.40
N THR A 175 -10.63 -12.54 -7.24
CA THR A 175 -11.28 -13.72 -6.62
C THR A 175 -11.32 -13.65 -5.09
N HIS A 176 -10.25 -13.18 -4.46
CA HIS A 176 -9.94 -13.41 -3.05
C HIS A 176 -9.64 -12.14 -2.23
N GLY A 177 -9.65 -10.96 -2.84
CA GLY A 177 -9.37 -9.69 -2.16
C GLY A 177 -7.87 -9.38 -2.09
N LEU A 178 -7.51 -8.30 -1.41
CA LEU A 178 -6.12 -7.90 -1.21
C LEU A 178 -5.45 -8.77 -0.14
N ALA A 179 -4.11 -8.75 -0.07
CA ALA A 179 -3.38 -9.49 0.95
C ALA A 179 -3.77 -9.09 2.38
N LEU A 180 -4.05 -7.81 2.61
CA LEU A 180 -4.56 -7.32 3.89
C LEU A 180 -5.92 -7.87 4.30
N ASP A 181 -6.73 -8.35 3.36
CA ASP A 181 -8.05 -8.93 3.66
C ASP A 181 -7.92 -10.33 4.30
N TRP A 182 -6.71 -10.90 4.30
CA TRP A 182 -6.38 -12.19 4.88
C TRP A 182 -5.82 -12.09 6.31
N VAL A 183 -5.51 -10.89 6.81
CA VAL A 183 -5.04 -10.70 8.20
C VAL A 183 -6.22 -10.70 9.15
N ILE A 184 -6.13 -11.47 10.23
CA ILE A 184 -7.14 -11.52 11.31
C ILE A 184 -6.60 -11.04 12.66
N GLY A 185 -5.28 -10.91 12.79
CA GLY A 185 -4.63 -10.39 13.99
C GLY A 185 -3.14 -10.10 13.75
N MET A 186 -2.57 -9.22 14.57
CA MET A 186 -1.15 -8.85 14.51
C MET A 186 -0.62 -8.52 15.91
N THR A 187 0.64 -8.89 16.16
CA THR A 187 1.43 -8.33 17.27
C THR A 187 2.14 -7.09 16.76
N VAL A 188 2.03 -5.96 17.46
CA VAL A 188 2.60 -4.66 17.05
C VAL A 188 3.41 -4.04 18.19
N VAL A 189 4.63 -3.58 17.87
CA VAL A 189 5.47 -2.74 18.74
C VAL A 189 5.19 -1.27 18.42
N LEU A 190 4.67 -0.53 19.40
CA LEU A 190 4.32 0.90 19.27
C LEU A 190 5.53 1.81 19.50
N ALA A 191 5.37 3.11 19.22
CA ALA A 191 6.46 4.10 19.32
C ALA A 191 6.99 4.28 20.76
N ASN A 192 6.17 3.98 21.76
CA ASN A 192 6.57 3.95 23.17
C ASN A 192 7.14 2.59 23.62
N ALA A 193 7.54 1.74 22.66
CA ALA A 193 8.00 0.37 22.86
C ALA A 193 6.98 -0.56 23.54
N THR A 194 5.69 -0.23 23.61
CA THR A 194 4.70 -1.20 24.13
C THR A 194 4.36 -2.23 23.05
N VAL A 195 4.29 -3.51 23.44
CA VAL A 195 3.80 -4.60 22.57
C VAL A 195 2.30 -4.78 22.77
N VAL A 196 1.53 -4.76 21.68
CA VAL A 196 0.08 -4.95 21.70
C VAL A 196 -0.35 -5.97 20.67
N GLU A 197 -1.38 -6.75 20.99
CA GLU A 197 -2.10 -7.59 20.03
C GLU A 197 -3.27 -6.79 19.47
N CYS A 198 -3.38 -6.65 18.15
CA CYS A 198 -4.51 -5.98 17.52
C CYS A 198 -5.28 -6.91 16.56
N SER A 199 -6.59 -6.78 16.57
CA SER A 199 -7.57 -7.50 15.73
C SER A 199 -8.84 -6.66 15.64
N GLU A 200 -9.86 -7.11 14.90
CA GLU A 200 -11.18 -6.46 14.88
C GLU A 200 -11.82 -6.30 16.27
N ARG A 201 -11.43 -7.13 17.24
CA ARG A 201 -12.01 -7.16 18.60
C ARG A 201 -11.10 -6.60 19.68
N GLN A 202 -9.84 -6.33 19.36
CA GLN A 202 -8.83 -5.88 20.32
C GLN A 202 -7.97 -4.79 19.66
N HIS A 203 -7.87 -3.60 20.26
CA HIS A 203 -7.21 -2.46 19.63
C HIS A 203 -7.69 -2.21 18.18
N ALA A 204 -9.00 -2.27 17.95
CA ALA A 204 -9.61 -2.27 16.62
C ALA A 204 -9.25 -1.05 15.76
N ASP A 205 -9.10 0.14 16.36
CA ASP A 205 -8.65 1.34 15.64
C ASP A 205 -7.22 1.17 15.11
N LEU A 206 -6.31 0.61 15.91
CA LEU A 206 -4.96 0.31 15.47
C LEU A 206 -4.97 -0.77 14.39
N PHE A 207 -5.74 -1.84 14.57
CA PHE A 207 -5.87 -2.91 13.57
C PHE A 207 -6.34 -2.36 12.21
N TRP A 208 -7.39 -1.54 12.22
CA TRP A 208 -7.89 -0.84 11.04
C TRP A 208 -6.81 0.04 10.38
N ALA A 209 -6.07 0.82 11.17
CA ALA A 209 -4.99 1.68 10.67
C ALA A 209 -3.82 0.88 10.10
N MET A 210 -3.46 -0.25 10.71
CA MET A 210 -2.40 -1.14 10.24
C MET A 210 -2.71 -1.77 8.88
N LEU A 211 -3.99 -2.06 8.60
CA LEU A 211 -4.43 -2.64 7.33
C LEU A 211 -4.74 -1.56 6.28
N GLY A 212 -3.71 -0.93 5.72
CA GLY A 212 -3.80 0.06 4.66
C GLY A 212 -2.80 1.22 4.80
N ALA A 213 -2.31 1.46 6.01
CA ALA A 213 -1.38 2.53 6.33
C ALA A 213 -0.33 2.13 7.40
N GLY A 214 -0.07 0.83 7.57
CA GLY A 214 0.58 0.30 8.78
C GLY A 214 2.00 0.77 9.07
N SER A 215 2.77 1.21 8.06
CA SER A 215 4.10 1.82 8.30
C SER A 215 4.08 3.06 9.21
N ASN A 216 2.90 3.63 9.48
CA ASN A 216 2.75 4.85 10.27
C ASN A 216 2.48 4.61 11.76
N PHE A 217 2.15 3.40 12.21
CA PHE A 217 1.53 3.22 13.54
C PHE A 217 2.28 2.29 14.48
N GLY A 218 3.33 1.63 14.00
CA GLY A 218 4.11 0.67 14.76
C GLY A 218 4.84 -0.30 13.86
N ILE A 219 5.59 -1.22 14.48
CA ILE A 219 6.27 -2.31 13.79
C ILE A 219 5.49 -3.59 14.07
N ALA A 220 4.89 -4.18 13.04
CA ALA A 220 4.32 -5.50 13.16
C ALA A 220 5.43 -6.53 13.41
N ALA A 221 5.29 -7.32 14.46
CA ALA A 221 6.23 -8.33 14.90
C ALA A 221 5.78 -9.77 14.59
N SER A 222 4.48 -9.95 14.31
CA SER A 222 3.89 -11.22 13.87
C SER A 222 2.50 -10.96 13.27
N TYR A 223 2.07 -11.83 12.36
CA TYR A 223 0.75 -11.79 11.72
C TYR A 223 0.04 -13.13 11.91
N GLN A 224 -1.29 -13.06 12.08
CA GLN A 224 -2.21 -14.19 11.95
C GLN A 224 -2.99 -14.02 10.65
N PHE A 225 -2.81 -14.93 9.71
CA PHE A 225 -3.55 -14.96 8.45
C PHE A 225 -4.58 -16.08 8.46
N LYS A 226 -5.83 -15.78 8.09
CA LYS A 226 -6.69 -16.85 7.53
C LYS A 226 -6.10 -17.29 6.18
N THR A 227 -6.46 -18.47 5.70
CA THR A 227 -5.98 -18.98 4.41
C THR A 227 -7.11 -19.65 3.62
N PHE A 228 -6.97 -19.76 2.29
CA PHE A 228 -7.85 -20.56 1.45
C PHE A 228 -7.13 -21.80 0.91
N GLU A 229 -7.90 -22.77 0.41
CA GLU A 229 -7.35 -23.94 -0.27
C GLU A 229 -6.70 -23.53 -1.58
N ALA A 230 -5.41 -23.84 -1.75
CA ALA A 230 -4.72 -23.62 -3.01
C ALA A 230 -5.47 -24.36 -4.13
N PRO A 231 -5.90 -23.67 -5.20
CA PRO A 231 -6.65 -24.30 -6.28
C PRO A 231 -5.83 -25.40 -6.94
N ALA A 232 -6.46 -26.55 -7.17
CA ALA A 232 -5.82 -27.66 -7.87
C ALA A 232 -5.52 -27.33 -9.34
N ASN A 233 -6.35 -26.48 -9.94
CA ASN A 233 -6.23 -26.06 -11.33
C ASN A 233 -6.39 -24.54 -11.45
N VAL A 234 -5.40 -23.90 -12.07
CA VAL A 234 -5.46 -22.51 -12.54
C VAL A 234 -4.92 -22.47 -13.97
N THR A 235 -5.42 -21.53 -14.77
CA THR A 235 -4.93 -21.30 -16.13
C THR A 235 -4.36 -19.89 -16.24
N TRP A 236 -3.04 -19.78 -16.32
CA TRP A 236 -2.39 -18.51 -16.63
C TRP A 236 -2.35 -18.29 -18.14
N PHE A 237 -2.44 -17.02 -18.55
CA PHE A 237 -2.58 -16.68 -19.95
C PHE A 237 -2.00 -15.31 -20.31
N SER A 238 -1.81 -15.13 -21.61
CA SER A 238 -1.62 -13.83 -22.26
C SER A 238 -2.45 -13.79 -23.54
N ALA A 239 -3.13 -12.68 -23.77
CA ALA A 239 -3.88 -12.39 -24.98
C ALA A 239 -3.46 -11.05 -25.56
N GLN A 240 -3.01 -11.08 -26.81
CA GLN A 240 -2.55 -9.89 -27.53
C GLN A 240 -3.74 -9.03 -27.95
N LEU A 241 -3.59 -7.72 -27.82
CA LEU A 241 -4.54 -6.72 -28.26
C LEU A 241 -3.92 -5.94 -29.44
N PRO A 242 -4.47 -6.03 -30.66
CA PRO A 242 -3.91 -5.35 -31.84
C PRO A 242 -4.28 -3.87 -31.86
N TRP A 243 -4.08 -3.17 -30.73
CA TRP A 243 -4.42 -1.77 -30.58
C TRP A 243 -3.41 -0.85 -31.25
N ASN A 244 -3.94 0.16 -31.93
CA ASN A 244 -3.18 1.29 -32.46
C ASN A 244 -3.81 2.59 -31.94
N GLN A 245 -3.24 3.74 -32.31
CA GLN A 245 -3.70 5.03 -31.78
C GLN A 245 -5.20 5.27 -31.98
N SER A 246 -5.78 4.83 -33.11
CA SER A 246 -7.21 5.04 -33.39
C SER A 246 -8.14 4.03 -32.72
N THR A 247 -7.63 2.90 -32.22
CA THR A 247 -8.45 1.84 -31.60
C THR A 247 -8.23 1.69 -30.10
N ALA A 248 -7.11 2.19 -29.56
CA ALA A 248 -6.76 2.01 -28.16
C ALA A 248 -7.75 2.65 -27.18
N GLN A 249 -8.31 3.83 -27.50
CA GLN A 249 -9.33 4.45 -26.65
C GLN A 249 -10.59 3.57 -26.54
N ALA A 250 -11.16 3.15 -27.68
CA ALA A 250 -12.31 2.26 -27.71
C ALA A 250 -12.00 0.91 -27.02
N GLY A 251 -10.75 0.45 -27.12
CA GLY A 251 -10.24 -0.71 -26.41
C GLY A 251 -10.27 -0.57 -24.89
N LEU A 252 -9.79 0.56 -24.35
CA LEU A 252 -9.85 0.87 -22.92
C LEU A 252 -11.30 0.98 -22.43
N GLU A 253 -12.18 1.63 -23.19
CA GLU A 253 -13.60 1.75 -22.85
C GLU A 253 -14.32 0.39 -22.88
N ALA A 254 -13.95 -0.50 -23.81
CA ALA A 254 -14.44 -1.87 -23.85
C ALA A 254 -13.93 -2.70 -22.65
N LEU A 255 -12.66 -2.53 -22.27
CA LEU A 255 -12.07 -3.16 -21.09
C LEU A 255 -12.77 -2.69 -19.80
N GLU A 256 -13.00 -1.38 -19.66
CA GLU A 256 -13.76 -0.83 -18.54
C GLU A 256 -15.17 -1.41 -18.46
N SER A 257 -15.88 -1.41 -19.59
CA SER A 257 -17.24 -1.95 -19.66
C SER A 257 -17.28 -3.43 -19.27
N TYR A 258 -16.32 -4.22 -19.76
CA TYR A 258 -16.19 -5.63 -19.41
C TYR A 258 -15.87 -5.82 -17.92
N ALA A 259 -14.87 -5.10 -17.38
CA ALA A 259 -14.47 -5.17 -15.98
C ALA A 259 -15.62 -4.81 -15.02
N LYS A 260 -16.37 -3.74 -15.32
CA LYS A 260 -17.50 -3.31 -14.48
C LYS A 260 -18.65 -4.30 -14.46
N ASN A 261 -18.99 -4.88 -15.62
CA ASN A 261 -20.29 -5.51 -15.83
C ASN A 261 -20.26 -7.02 -16.09
N THR A 262 -19.16 -7.54 -16.62
CA THR A 262 -19.10 -8.88 -17.21
C THR A 262 -18.06 -9.78 -16.57
N MET A 263 -16.88 -9.24 -16.24
CA MET A 263 -15.75 -10.00 -15.72
C MET A 263 -16.15 -10.83 -14.49
N PRO A 264 -16.00 -12.16 -14.51
CA PRO A 264 -16.40 -13.01 -13.40
C PRO A 264 -15.35 -12.98 -12.28
N ALA A 265 -15.68 -13.55 -11.12
CA ALA A 265 -14.79 -13.51 -9.95
C ALA A 265 -13.55 -14.39 -10.12
N GLU A 266 -13.66 -15.47 -10.89
CA GLU A 266 -12.60 -16.44 -11.17
C GLU A 266 -11.52 -15.94 -12.14
N LEU A 267 -11.74 -14.82 -12.84
CA LEU A 267 -10.72 -14.21 -13.70
C LEU A 267 -9.98 -13.12 -12.94
N ASN A 268 -8.66 -13.19 -12.88
CA ASN A 268 -7.79 -12.11 -12.39
C ASN A 268 -6.93 -11.68 -13.57
N MET A 269 -6.95 -10.42 -13.94
CA MET A 269 -6.18 -9.96 -15.10
C MET A 269 -5.75 -8.50 -14.97
N ARG A 270 -4.78 -8.14 -15.80
CA ARG A 270 -4.31 -6.77 -16.02
C ARG A 270 -4.08 -6.53 -17.50
N LEU A 271 -4.24 -5.30 -17.93
CA LEU A 271 -3.70 -4.83 -19.21
C LEU A 271 -2.24 -4.45 -19.01
N ALA A 272 -1.32 -5.09 -19.73
CA ALA A 272 0.07 -4.72 -19.80
C ALA A 272 0.34 -3.97 -21.11
N GLY A 273 1.06 -2.85 -21.03
CA GLY A 273 1.41 -2.03 -22.19
C GLY A 273 2.86 -1.55 -22.17
N SER A 274 3.41 -1.34 -23.36
CA SER A 274 4.77 -0.85 -23.59
C SER A 274 4.84 0.04 -24.83
N SER A 275 6.04 0.40 -25.28
CA SER A 275 6.25 1.13 -26.53
C SER A 275 5.80 0.36 -27.78
N ARG A 276 5.67 -0.98 -27.68
CA ARG A 276 5.46 -1.85 -28.85
C ARG A 276 4.19 -2.67 -28.82
N SER A 277 3.60 -2.91 -27.65
CA SER A 277 2.52 -3.87 -27.49
C SER A 277 1.51 -3.46 -26.43
N ALA A 278 0.30 -4.03 -26.55
CA ALA A 278 -0.66 -4.17 -25.47
C ALA A 278 -1.18 -5.61 -25.44
N SER A 279 -1.32 -6.14 -24.23
CA SER A 279 -1.88 -7.47 -23.99
C SER A 279 -2.64 -7.48 -22.68
N VAL A 280 -3.70 -8.28 -22.58
CA VAL A 280 -4.19 -8.70 -21.26
C VAL A 280 -3.50 -9.98 -20.84
N GLU A 281 -3.10 -10.06 -19.59
CA GLU A 281 -2.53 -11.27 -18.99
C GLU A 281 -3.14 -11.50 -17.61
N GLY A 282 -3.15 -12.74 -17.16
CA GLY A 282 -3.70 -13.06 -15.86
C GLY A 282 -3.87 -14.54 -15.58
N VAL A 283 -4.65 -14.81 -14.53
CA VAL A 283 -4.98 -16.16 -14.06
C VAL A 283 -6.50 -16.34 -14.02
N HIS A 284 -6.97 -17.37 -14.68
CA HIS A 284 -8.33 -17.87 -14.54
C HIS A 284 -8.36 -19.07 -13.58
N TYR A 285 -9.25 -19.04 -12.60
CA TYR A 285 -9.47 -20.10 -11.62
C TYR A 285 -10.35 -21.19 -12.23
N GLY A 286 -9.75 -21.94 -13.15
CA GLY A 286 -10.40 -22.99 -13.91
C GLY A 286 -9.48 -23.47 -15.04
N ASP A 287 -10.06 -24.23 -15.96
CA ASP A 287 -9.34 -24.73 -17.13
C ASP A 287 -9.30 -23.72 -18.28
N LYS A 288 -8.69 -24.15 -19.37
CA LYS A 288 -8.53 -23.37 -20.60
C LYS A 288 -9.86 -23.08 -21.32
N GLU A 289 -10.81 -24.01 -21.31
CA GLU A 289 -12.12 -23.80 -21.94
C GLU A 289 -12.91 -22.72 -21.19
N GLY A 290 -12.89 -22.75 -19.85
CA GLY A 290 -13.47 -21.70 -19.01
C GLY A 290 -12.81 -20.33 -19.22
N LEU A 291 -11.48 -20.29 -19.37
CA LEU A 291 -10.76 -19.07 -19.72
C LEU A 291 -11.21 -18.51 -21.07
N GLU A 292 -11.27 -19.36 -22.11
CA GLU A 292 -11.66 -18.96 -23.47
C GLU A 292 -13.08 -18.36 -23.47
N ALA A 293 -14.04 -19.04 -22.84
CA ALA A 293 -15.41 -18.55 -22.71
C ALA A 293 -15.49 -17.23 -21.93
N THR A 294 -14.67 -17.07 -20.89
CA THR A 294 -14.67 -15.86 -20.06
C THR A 294 -14.12 -14.66 -20.81
N LEU A 295 -13.06 -14.83 -21.60
CA LEU A 295 -12.42 -13.74 -22.34
C LEU A 295 -13.12 -13.41 -23.66
N GLU A 296 -13.87 -14.34 -24.25
CA GLU A 296 -14.54 -14.17 -25.55
C GLU A 296 -15.29 -12.82 -25.68
N PRO A 297 -16.10 -12.36 -24.71
CA PRO A 297 -16.82 -11.08 -24.83
C PRO A 297 -15.91 -9.86 -24.97
N LEU A 298 -14.73 -9.87 -24.32
CA LEU A 298 -13.76 -8.80 -24.42
C LEU A 298 -12.96 -8.89 -25.72
N LEU A 299 -12.49 -10.09 -26.07
CA LEU A 299 -11.65 -10.30 -27.26
C LEU A 299 -12.44 -10.03 -28.55
N ASN A 300 -13.71 -10.44 -28.62
CA ASN A 300 -14.58 -10.14 -29.76
C ASN A 300 -14.79 -8.64 -29.97
N LYS A 301 -14.84 -7.84 -28.89
CA LYS A 301 -14.97 -6.37 -28.98
C LYS A 301 -13.67 -5.67 -29.34
N THR A 302 -12.54 -6.19 -28.88
CA THR A 302 -11.23 -5.54 -29.02
C THR A 302 -10.40 -6.06 -30.19
N GLY A 303 -10.85 -7.13 -30.85
CA GLY A 303 -10.09 -7.85 -31.88
C GLY A 303 -8.90 -8.64 -31.33
N GLY A 304 -8.86 -8.86 -30.00
CA GLY A 304 -7.78 -9.58 -29.34
C GLY A 304 -7.80 -11.08 -29.59
N SER A 305 -6.69 -11.75 -29.24
CA SER A 305 -6.58 -13.21 -29.33
C SER A 305 -5.66 -13.77 -28.26
N ILE A 306 -6.01 -14.93 -27.70
CA ILE A 306 -5.17 -15.63 -26.72
C ILE A 306 -3.91 -16.13 -27.42
N SER A 307 -2.74 -15.63 -27.01
CA SER A 307 -1.44 -16.05 -27.54
C SER A 307 -0.83 -17.19 -26.73
N GLU A 308 -1.11 -17.25 -25.44
CA GLU A 308 -0.63 -18.31 -24.54
C GLU A 308 -1.70 -18.60 -23.49
N ALA A 309 -1.91 -19.88 -23.19
CA ALA A 309 -2.72 -20.33 -22.06
C ALA A 309 -2.25 -21.73 -21.63
N LYS A 310 -1.91 -21.89 -20.35
CA LYS A 310 -1.49 -23.17 -19.78
C LYS A 310 -2.17 -23.40 -18.43
N THR A 311 -2.70 -24.60 -18.26
CA THR A 311 -3.34 -25.04 -17.01
C THR A 311 -2.35 -25.84 -16.17
N GLY A 312 -2.30 -25.57 -14.88
CA GLY A 312 -1.47 -26.26 -13.90
C GLY A 312 -1.99 -26.05 -12.48
N GLY A 313 -1.20 -26.48 -11.50
CA GLY A 313 -1.50 -26.25 -10.09
C GLY A 313 -1.22 -24.82 -9.65
N TRP A 314 -1.63 -24.49 -8.42
CA TRP A 314 -1.41 -23.18 -7.81
C TRP A 314 0.05 -22.70 -7.91
N MET A 315 1.01 -23.55 -7.53
CA MET A 315 2.43 -23.18 -7.55
C MET A 315 2.98 -22.97 -8.96
N ASP A 316 2.48 -23.69 -9.98
CA ASP A 316 2.87 -23.45 -11.36
C ASP A 316 2.47 -22.03 -11.82
N GLY A 317 1.31 -21.54 -11.36
CA GLY A 317 0.85 -20.17 -11.60
C GLY A 317 1.70 -19.12 -10.87
N ILE A 318 2.12 -19.40 -9.63
CA ILE A 318 3.05 -18.55 -8.89
C ILE A 318 4.40 -18.47 -9.61
N GLU A 319 4.96 -19.62 -10.01
CA GLU A 319 6.23 -19.70 -10.76
C GLU A 319 6.16 -18.93 -12.08
N HIS A 320 5.03 -19.00 -12.81
CA HIS A 320 4.87 -18.28 -14.07
C HIS A 320 5.01 -16.76 -13.91
N TYR A 321 4.44 -16.16 -12.85
CA TYR A 321 4.46 -14.71 -12.63
C TYR A 321 5.62 -14.23 -11.74
N ALA A 322 6.38 -15.13 -11.13
CA ALA A 322 7.47 -14.79 -10.22
C ALA A 322 8.62 -14.05 -10.93
N ASN A 323 8.93 -14.41 -12.19
CA ASN A 323 10.08 -13.91 -12.95
C ASN A 323 11.44 -14.01 -12.22
N ALA A 324 11.52 -14.87 -11.20
CA ALA A 324 12.68 -15.08 -10.34
C ALA A 324 12.51 -16.43 -9.59
N GLU A 325 13.51 -16.80 -8.81
CA GLU A 325 13.38 -17.89 -7.83
C GLU A 325 12.22 -17.60 -6.87
N VAL A 326 11.38 -18.62 -6.61
CA VAL A 326 10.17 -18.44 -5.80
C VAL A 326 10.51 -18.43 -4.31
N ASP A 327 11.14 -19.47 -3.78
CA ASP A 327 11.43 -19.55 -2.35
C ASP A 327 12.67 -18.70 -1.99
N VAL A 328 12.41 -17.47 -1.57
CA VAL A 328 13.44 -16.47 -1.26
C VAL A 328 13.31 -16.06 0.19
N SER A 329 14.39 -16.24 0.96
CA SER A 329 14.49 -15.79 2.36
C SER A 329 15.57 -14.70 2.52
N TYR A 330 16.73 -15.05 3.06
CA TYR A 330 17.89 -14.19 3.26
C TYR A 330 19.18 -14.91 2.83
N PRO A 331 20.16 -14.22 2.19
CA PRO A 331 20.17 -12.81 1.78
C PRO A 331 19.41 -12.55 0.46
N TYR A 332 19.13 -11.28 0.15
CA TYR A 332 18.48 -10.85 -1.08
C TYR A 332 19.08 -9.54 -1.61
N GLU A 333 19.62 -9.57 -2.83
CA GLU A 333 20.44 -8.49 -3.41
C GLU A 333 19.94 -8.09 -4.81
N MET A 334 18.63 -8.17 -5.05
CA MET A 334 18.06 -7.69 -6.32
C MET A 334 17.90 -6.17 -6.28
N HIS A 335 18.45 -5.53 -7.30
CA HIS A 335 18.47 -4.08 -7.44
C HIS A 335 18.03 -3.65 -8.85
N GLU A 336 17.33 -2.51 -8.93
CA GLU A 336 17.03 -1.83 -10.17
C GLU A 336 17.18 -0.31 -10.02
N THR A 337 17.49 0.39 -11.11
CA THR A 337 17.42 1.85 -11.16
C THR A 337 16.19 2.32 -11.94
N PHE A 338 15.21 2.94 -11.26
CA PHE A 338 13.94 3.31 -11.91
C PHE A 338 13.20 4.48 -11.24
N TYR A 339 12.22 5.00 -11.98
CA TYR A 339 11.17 5.87 -11.48
C TYR A 339 9.81 5.22 -11.71
N SER A 340 8.89 5.39 -10.76
CA SER A 340 7.57 4.80 -10.80
C SER A 340 6.52 5.81 -10.36
N LYS A 341 5.32 5.69 -10.91
CA LYS A 341 4.11 6.33 -10.42
C LYS A 341 2.97 5.32 -10.37
N SER A 342 1.88 5.69 -9.71
CA SER A 342 0.66 4.89 -9.70
C SER A 342 -0.58 5.75 -9.83
N LEU A 343 -1.69 5.12 -10.21
CA LEU A 343 -3.02 5.72 -10.17
C LEU A 343 -4.02 4.67 -9.72
N THR A 344 -5.04 5.07 -8.97
CA THR A 344 -6.23 4.25 -8.74
C THR A 344 -7.43 5.00 -9.27
N LEU A 345 -8.22 4.44 -10.19
CA LEU A 345 -9.27 5.16 -10.92
C LEU A 345 -10.63 4.48 -10.80
N LYS A 346 -11.73 5.25 -10.66
CA LYS A 346 -13.12 4.72 -10.81
C LYS A 346 -13.46 4.31 -12.25
N GLY A 347 -12.73 4.84 -13.22
CA GLY A 347 -12.86 4.55 -14.64
C GLY A 347 -11.76 5.26 -15.44
N LEU A 348 -11.55 4.83 -16.67
CA LEU A 348 -10.63 5.37 -17.65
C LEU A 348 -11.37 5.37 -19.00
N ASN A 349 -12.23 6.36 -19.19
CA ASN A 349 -13.12 6.52 -20.34
C ASN A 349 -13.20 8.00 -20.78
N GLY A 350 -13.80 8.26 -21.95
CA GLY A 350 -14.01 9.62 -22.44
C GLY A 350 -12.70 10.39 -22.53
N THR A 351 -12.67 11.63 -22.01
CA THR A 351 -11.49 12.50 -22.07
C THR A 351 -10.27 11.88 -21.38
N SER A 352 -10.44 11.22 -20.23
CA SER A 352 -9.32 10.59 -19.52
C SER A 352 -8.68 9.45 -20.32
N ALA A 353 -9.51 8.64 -21.01
CA ALA A 353 -9.01 7.58 -21.89
C ALA A 353 -8.33 8.13 -23.13
N SER A 354 -8.91 9.16 -23.77
CA SER A 354 -8.26 9.82 -24.92
C SER A 354 -6.92 10.43 -24.51
N SER A 355 -6.85 11.15 -23.39
CA SER A 355 -5.60 11.75 -22.90
C SER A 355 -4.54 10.70 -22.55
N PHE A 356 -4.94 9.58 -21.94
CA PHE A 356 -4.03 8.47 -21.67
C PHE A 356 -3.46 7.87 -22.97
N VAL A 357 -4.32 7.64 -23.95
CA VAL A 357 -3.95 7.05 -25.25
C VAL A 357 -3.11 8.01 -26.09
N ASP A 358 -3.47 9.29 -26.13
CA ASP A 358 -2.70 10.31 -26.86
C ASP A 358 -1.30 10.46 -26.26
N TYR A 359 -1.17 10.45 -24.93
CA TYR A 359 0.14 10.45 -24.29
C TYR A 359 0.92 9.17 -24.59
N TRP A 360 0.26 8.01 -24.53
CA TRP A 360 0.89 6.72 -24.85
C TRP A 360 1.44 6.70 -26.27
N TYR A 361 0.62 7.00 -27.27
CA TYR A 361 1.00 6.88 -28.68
C TYR A 361 1.79 8.09 -29.20
N GLY A 362 1.62 9.27 -28.60
CA GLY A 362 2.25 10.52 -29.04
C GLY A 362 3.49 10.95 -28.27
N THR A 363 3.72 10.44 -27.05
CA THR A 363 4.90 10.80 -26.25
C THR A 363 5.63 9.57 -25.74
N ALA A 364 4.93 8.63 -25.09
CA ALA A 364 5.59 7.49 -24.44
C ALA A 364 6.34 6.60 -25.43
N ARG A 365 5.80 6.38 -26.63
CA ARG A 365 6.44 5.56 -27.67
C ARG A 365 7.79 6.10 -28.15
N ASP A 366 8.05 7.39 -27.99
CA ASP A 366 9.33 8.01 -28.36
C ASP A 366 10.37 7.95 -27.25
N VAL A 367 9.96 7.57 -26.02
CA VAL A 367 10.89 7.33 -24.91
C VAL A 367 11.70 6.06 -25.19
N THR A 368 13.02 6.23 -25.25
CA THR A 368 13.97 5.15 -25.61
C THR A 368 14.38 4.25 -24.44
N ARG A 369 14.06 4.64 -23.21
CA ARG A 369 14.25 3.82 -22.00
C ARG A 369 13.27 2.65 -21.96
N ILE A 370 13.56 1.67 -21.11
CA ILE A 370 12.63 0.57 -20.87
C ILE A 370 11.53 1.09 -19.95
N TRP A 371 10.31 1.14 -20.45
CA TRP A 371 9.14 1.48 -19.67
C TRP A 371 7.99 0.54 -19.99
N TRP A 372 7.09 0.41 -19.03
CA TRP A 372 5.85 -0.31 -19.17
C TRP A 372 4.80 0.28 -18.24
N PHE A 373 3.53 -0.01 -18.55
CA PHE A 373 2.44 0.20 -17.61
C PHE A 373 1.65 -1.07 -17.42
N GLN A 374 1.03 -1.18 -16.26
CA GLN A 374 0.02 -2.19 -15.95
C GLN A 374 -1.24 -1.48 -15.50
N ILE A 375 -2.40 -1.89 -16.02
CA ILE A 375 -3.72 -1.51 -15.53
C ILE A 375 -4.34 -2.78 -14.97
N ASP A 376 -4.18 -2.96 -13.66
CA ASP A 376 -4.78 -4.02 -12.88
C ASP A 376 -6.29 -3.79 -12.77
N ILE A 377 -7.07 -4.84 -13.06
CA ILE A 377 -8.53 -4.80 -12.90
C ILE A 377 -8.86 -5.14 -11.45
N GLN A 378 -8.78 -4.12 -10.60
CA GLN A 378 -8.94 -4.26 -9.16
C GLN A 378 -10.40 -4.39 -8.74
N GLY A 379 -11.28 -3.56 -9.29
CA GLY A 379 -12.66 -3.44 -8.86
C GLY A 379 -13.67 -4.09 -9.80
N GLY A 380 -14.92 -3.65 -9.70
CA GLY A 380 -16.03 -4.15 -10.52
C GLY A 380 -16.99 -4.99 -9.69
N LYS A 381 -18.17 -5.28 -10.26
CA LYS A 381 -19.29 -5.89 -9.53
C LYS A 381 -18.92 -7.23 -8.87
N ASN A 382 -18.04 -8.01 -9.50
CA ASN A 382 -17.68 -9.33 -9.04
C ASN A 382 -16.42 -9.37 -8.16
N SER A 383 -15.65 -8.28 -8.12
CA SER A 383 -14.38 -8.20 -7.39
C SER A 383 -14.55 -8.36 -5.89
N ALA A 384 -13.77 -9.27 -5.31
CA ALA A 384 -13.64 -9.41 -3.87
C ALA A 384 -13.03 -8.15 -3.22
N VAL A 385 -12.15 -7.42 -3.93
CA VAL A 385 -11.58 -6.16 -3.42
C VAL A 385 -12.67 -5.11 -3.20
N SER A 386 -13.59 -4.95 -4.16
CA SER A 386 -14.70 -3.98 -4.05
C SER A 386 -15.81 -4.41 -3.10
N LYS A 387 -15.95 -5.72 -2.85
CA LYS A 387 -16.95 -6.27 -1.91
C LYS A 387 -16.49 -6.25 -0.46
N ALA A 388 -15.19 -6.11 -0.20
CA ALA A 388 -14.64 -6.05 1.14
C ALA A 388 -15.24 -4.87 1.92
N ASP A 389 -15.51 -5.08 3.21
CA ASP A 389 -16.06 -4.05 4.07
C ASP A 389 -15.03 -2.90 4.27
N PRO A 390 -15.31 -1.69 3.77
CA PRO A 390 -14.36 -0.58 3.86
C PRO A 390 -14.16 -0.07 5.29
N THR A 391 -14.98 -0.52 6.26
CA THR A 391 -14.88 -0.11 7.67
C THR A 391 -13.87 -0.94 8.46
N ILE A 392 -13.40 -2.08 7.92
CA ILE A 392 -12.45 -2.99 8.56
C ILE A 392 -10.99 -2.62 8.30
N THR A 393 -10.71 -1.98 7.17
CA THR A 393 -9.35 -1.65 6.71
C THR A 393 -9.24 -0.17 6.40
N SER A 394 -8.08 0.45 6.62
CA SER A 394 -7.82 1.84 6.23
C SER A 394 -7.50 2.03 4.75
N TYR A 395 -7.35 0.94 3.98
CA TYR A 395 -7.19 1.01 2.53
C TYR A 395 -8.34 1.76 1.85
N ALA A 396 -8.02 2.88 1.20
CA ALA A 396 -9.01 3.87 0.78
C ALA A 396 -9.68 3.57 -0.58
N HIS A 397 -9.08 2.72 -1.41
CA HIS A 397 -9.41 2.63 -2.83
C HIS A 397 -10.33 1.44 -3.17
N ARG A 398 -11.23 1.06 -2.24
CA ARG A 398 -12.21 -0.03 -2.45
C ARG A 398 -13.21 0.26 -3.57
N ASP A 399 -13.47 1.55 -3.83
CA ASP A 399 -14.38 2.05 -4.85
C ASP A 399 -13.76 2.16 -6.26
N LYS A 400 -12.44 1.94 -6.38
CA LYS A 400 -11.72 2.10 -7.64
C LYS A 400 -11.79 0.82 -8.47
N LEU A 401 -11.95 1.00 -9.78
CA LEU A 401 -11.97 -0.09 -10.76
C LEU A 401 -10.56 -0.51 -11.16
N PHE A 402 -9.69 0.48 -11.42
CA PHE A 402 -8.35 0.26 -11.92
C PHE A 402 -7.31 0.62 -10.88
N LEU A 403 -6.28 -0.20 -10.79
CA LEU A 403 -5.00 0.13 -10.16
C LEU A 403 -3.94 0.15 -11.27
N ILE A 404 -3.22 1.26 -11.41
CA ILE A 404 -2.26 1.48 -12.48
C ILE A 404 -0.88 1.58 -11.87
N GLN A 405 0.05 0.83 -12.45
CA GLN A 405 1.48 0.99 -12.24
C GLN A 405 2.10 1.56 -13.50
N LEU A 406 2.88 2.64 -13.35
CA LEU A 406 3.69 3.23 -14.41
C LEU A 406 5.15 3.09 -14.01
N TYR A 407 5.97 2.44 -14.86
CA TYR A 407 7.35 2.12 -14.53
C TYR A 407 8.30 2.56 -15.65
N ASP A 408 9.35 3.30 -15.30
CA ASP A 408 10.38 3.80 -16.21
C ASP A 408 11.76 3.44 -15.65
N ARG A 409 12.47 2.55 -16.35
CA ARG A 409 13.72 1.93 -15.92
C ARG A 409 14.90 2.45 -16.72
N SER A 410 16.02 2.66 -16.03
CA SER A 410 17.32 2.94 -16.63
C SER A 410 18.33 1.83 -16.31
N PHE A 411 19.34 1.69 -17.16
CA PHE A 411 20.56 0.98 -16.80
C PHE A 411 21.62 2.02 -16.43
N GLY A 412 22.18 1.91 -15.22
CA GLY A 412 23.00 2.97 -14.62
C GLY A 412 22.14 4.14 -14.15
N THR A 413 22.71 5.35 -14.08
CA THR A 413 22.05 6.52 -13.49
C THR A 413 20.71 6.85 -14.19
N TYR A 414 19.68 7.09 -13.38
CA TYR A 414 18.39 7.57 -13.89
C TYR A 414 18.51 9.02 -14.39
N PRO A 415 18.06 9.34 -15.62
CA PRO A 415 18.21 10.68 -16.17
C PRO A 415 17.31 11.71 -15.46
N GLU A 416 17.84 12.90 -15.19
CA GLU A 416 17.12 13.97 -14.50
C GLU A 416 15.85 14.42 -15.23
N LEU A 417 15.88 14.51 -16.55
CA LEU A 417 14.69 14.82 -17.37
C LEU A 417 13.73 13.61 -17.53
N GLY A 418 14.07 12.46 -16.97
CA GLY A 418 13.24 11.25 -17.03
C GLY A 418 11.93 11.39 -16.24
N PHE A 419 11.93 12.17 -15.16
CA PHE A 419 10.77 12.29 -14.27
C PHE A 419 9.55 12.92 -14.95
N GLU A 420 9.77 13.89 -15.84
CA GLU A 420 8.71 14.59 -16.57
C GLU A 420 7.83 13.65 -17.41
N PHE A 421 8.37 12.50 -17.80
CA PHE A 421 7.64 11.51 -18.58
C PHE A 421 6.45 10.94 -17.80
N LEU A 422 6.69 10.31 -16.64
CA LEU A 422 5.58 9.73 -15.88
C LEU A 422 4.74 10.83 -15.19
N ASP A 423 5.35 11.96 -14.80
CA ASP A 423 4.63 13.11 -14.25
C ASP A 423 3.62 13.68 -15.27
N GLY A 424 4.06 13.81 -16.53
CA GLY A 424 3.23 14.24 -17.65
C GLY A 424 2.12 13.25 -17.97
N TRP A 425 2.39 11.95 -17.93
CA TRP A 425 1.38 10.93 -18.22
C TRP A 425 0.27 10.93 -17.15
N VAL A 426 0.65 10.97 -15.87
CA VAL A 426 -0.30 11.06 -14.76
C VAL A 426 -1.12 12.35 -14.85
N SER A 427 -0.46 13.51 -14.95
CA SER A 427 -1.17 14.80 -15.00
C SER A 427 -2.11 14.92 -16.19
N ASN A 428 -1.73 14.45 -17.38
CA ASN A 428 -2.59 14.49 -18.56
C ASN A 428 -3.81 13.55 -18.42
N THR A 429 -3.63 12.38 -17.80
CA THR A 429 -4.73 11.43 -17.58
C THR A 429 -5.76 11.97 -16.58
N THR A 430 -5.29 12.63 -15.51
CA THR A 430 -6.15 13.07 -14.41
C THR A 430 -6.64 14.52 -14.52
N ALA A 431 -6.23 15.27 -15.56
CA ALA A 431 -6.47 16.71 -15.67
C ALA A 431 -7.95 17.11 -15.53
N ASP A 432 -8.84 16.34 -16.15
CA ASP A 432 -10.30 16.59 -16.16
C ASP A 432 -11.07 15.64 -15.22
N MET A 433 -10.38 14.92 -14.34
CA MET A 433 -11.01 14.00 -13.40
C MET A 433 -11.34 14.71 -12.09
N GLU A 434 -12.53 14.40 -11.54
CA GLU A 434 -12.86 14.82 -10.18
C GLU A 434 -11.83 14.24 -9.18
N PRO A 435 -11.34 15.03 -8.21
CA PRO A 435 -10.36 14.54 -7.24
C PRO A 435 -10.81 13.28 -6.48
N SER A 436 -12.13 13.09 -6.32
CA SER A 436 -12.69 11.90 -5.66
C SER A 436 -12.68 10.64 -6.55
N ASP A 437 -12.43 10.78 -7.85
CA ASP A 437 -12.47 9.67 -8.82
C ASP A 437 -11.12 9.00 -8.99
N TRP A 438 -10.05 9.62 -8.50
CA TRP A 438 -8.71 9.07 -8.54
C TRP A 438 -7.96 9.16 -7.20
N GLY A 439 -6.85 8.44 -7.13
CA GLY A 439 -5.94 8.35 -5.99
C GLY A 439 -4.65 7.68 -6.45
N MET A 440 -3.77 7.32 -5.52
CA MET A 440 -2.49 6.67 -5.82
C MET A 440 -2.24 5.53 -4.85
N TYR A 441 -1.31 4.64 -5.19
CA TYR A 441 -1.07 3.42 -4.43
C TYR A 441 0.34 3.38 -3.84
N ILE A 442 0.45 3.42 -2.51
CA ILE A 442 1.73 3.56 -1.81
C ILE A 442 2.67 2.35 -1.96
N ASN A 443 2.16 1.16 -2.29
CA ASN A 443 3.04 0.03 -2.63
C ASN A 443 3.83 0.28 -3.93
N TYR A 444 3.40 1.25 -4.75
CA TYR A 444 4.13 1.80 -5.88
C TYR A 444 4.53 3.26 -5.60
N ALA A 445 5.15 3.49 -4.42
CA ALA A 445 5.44 4.81 -3.87
C ALA A 445 6.20 5.72 -4.82
N ASP A 446 5.75 6.98 -4.89
CA ASP A 446 6.45 8.08 -5.54
C ASP A 446 7.22 8.92 -4.51
N ALA A 447 8.55 8.84 -4.56
CA ALA A 447 9.45 9.56 -3.66
C ALA A 447 9.48 11.09 -3.90
N ARG A 448 9.00 11.57 -5.05
CA ARG A 448 9.03 13.00 -5.40
C ARG A 448 7.78 13.75 -4.94
N MET A 449 6.79 13.05 -4.41
CA MET A 449 5.56 13.66 -3.93
C MET A 449 5.78 14.42 -2.62
N ASP A 450 5.22 15.62 -2.51
CA ASP A 450 5.19 16.30 -1.22
C ASP A 450 4.24 15.57 -0.25
N ARG A 451 4.54 15.69 1.04
CA ARG A 451 3.82 14.98 2.11
C ARG A 451 2.32 15.28 2.12
N ALA A 452 1.91 16.51 1.85
CA ALA A 452 0.50 16.91 1.90
C ALA A 452 -0.31 16.31 0.74
N THR A 453 0.29 16.25 -0.44
CA THR A 453 -0.28 15.57 -1.61
C THR A 453 -0.31 14.06 -1.39
N ALA A 454 0.79 13.46 -0.93
CA ALA A 454 0.89 12.03 -0.67
C ALA A 454 -0.18 11.53 0.29
N GLN A 455 -0.38 12.24 1.41
CA GLN A 455 -1.36 11.85 2.40
C GLN A 455 -2.80 11.77 1.84
N LYS A 456 -3.17 12.72 1.00
CA LYS A 456 -4.49 12.74 0.36
C LYS A 456 -4.61 11.69 -0.73
N ALA A 457 -3.57 11.52 -1.56
CA ALA A 457 -3.59 10.61 -2.69
C ALA A 457 -3.64 9.14 -2.25
N TYR A 458 -2.90 8.75 -1.20
CA TYR A 458 -2.79 7.36 -0.73
C TYR A 458 -3.90 6.93 0.23
N TRP A 459 -4.46 7.85 1.02
CA TRP A 459 -5.42 7.49 2.07
C TRP A 459 -6.78 8.17 1.94
N GLY A 460 -6.93 9.13 1.03
CA GLY A 460 -8.22 9.70 0.63
C GLY A 460 -9.14 10.06 1.79
N VAL A 461 -10.36 9.52 1.76
CA VAL A 461 -11.40 9.76 2.77
C VAL A 461 -11.06 9.24 4.16
N ASN A 462 -10.11 8.30 4.28
CA ASN A 462 -9.69 7.70 5.54
C ASN A 462 -8.63 8.52 6.28
N LEU A 463 -8.01 9.51 5.61
CA LEU A 463 -6.93 10.30 6.17
C LEU A 463 -7.26 10.94 7.53
N PRO A 464 -8.41 11.62 7.75
CA PRO A 464 -8.68 12.25 9.04
C PRO A 464 -8.65 11.28 10.23
N ARG A 465 -9.28 10.10 10.09
CA ARG A 465 -9.27 9.06 11.13
C ARG A 465 -7.86 8.51 11.37
N LEU A 466 -7.08 8.36 10.30
CA LEU A 466 -5.69 7.93 10.42
C LEU A 466 -4.83 8.95 11.18
N GLN A 467 -5.01 10.24 10.91
CA GLN A 467 -4.31 11.31 11.62
C GLN A 467 -4.66 11.32 13.12
N GLU A 468 -5.94 11.12 13.48
CA GLU A 468 -6.37 10.99 14.88
C GLU A 468 -5.71 9.78 15.59
N ILE A 469 -5.58 8.66 14.89
CA ILE A 469 -4.92 7.46 15.44
C ILE A 469 -3.42 7.70 15.57
N LYS A 470 -2.79 8.34 14.59
CA LYS A 470 -1.36 8.70 14.60
C LYS A 470 -1.03 9.56 15.81
N THR A 471 -1.86 10.57 16.13
CA THR A 471 -1.72 11.39 17.34
C THR A 471 -1.73 10.57 18.63
N LYS A 472 -2.46 9.45 18.68
CA LYS A 472 -2.53 8.62 19.89
C LYS A 472 -1.34 7.68 20.04
N VAL A 473 -0.87 7.08 18.93
CA VAL A 473 0.11 5.97 18.99
C VAL A 473 1.53 6.37 18.63
N ASP A 474 1.71 7.45 17.89
CA ASP A 474 3.03 7.98 17.50
C ASP A 474 3.01 9.52 17.34
N PRO A 475 2.69 10.28 18.41
CA PRO A 475 2.57 11.75 18.34
C PRO A 475 3.88 12.46 18.01
N MET A 476 5.03 11.86 18.33
CA MET A 476 6.37 12.42 18.08
C MET A 476 6.96 11.98 16.74
N GLU A 477 6.16 11.25 15.95
CA GLU A 477 6.53 10.73 14.64
C GLU A 477 7.82 9.92 14.69
N LEU A 478 7.98 9.01 15.65
CA LEU A 478 9.13 8.12 15.71
C LEU A 478 9.24 7.30 14.41
N PHE A 479 8.11 6.84 13.88
CA PHE A 479 8.00 6.14 12.59
C PHE A 479 7.76 7.10 11.42
N TYR A 480 8.49 8.22 11.40
CA TYR A 480 8.43 9.20 10.32
C TYR A 480 9.01 8.63 9.01
N TYR A 481 8.50 9.12 7.89
CA TYR A 481 9.16 9.13 6.58
C TYR A 481 8.57 10.29 5.73
N PRO A 482 9.23 10.77 4.65
CA PRO A 482 8.86 12.01 3.95
C PRO A 482 7.43 12.09 3.40
N ILE A 483 6.79 10.94 3.14
CA ILE A 483 5.42 10.82 2.62
C ILE A 483 4.48 10.07 3.59
N SER A 484 4.79 10.11 4.88
CA SER A 484 4.00 9.51 5.97
C SER A 484 2.82 10.38 6.40
N ILE A 485 1.93 9.80 7.20
CA ILE A 485 0.77 10.46 7.82
C ILE A 485 1.23 11.34 8.97
N GLU A 486 0.76 12.58 8.97
CA GLU A 486 0.94 13.54 10.07
C GLU A 486 -0.04 13.24 11.21
N PRO A 487 0.35 13.41 12.48
CA PRO A 487 -0.60 13.55 13.57
C PRO A 487 -1.62 14.63 13.26
N ALA A 488 -2.87 14.43 13.69
CA ALA A 488 -3.88 15.47 13.61
C ALA A 488 -3.38 16.72 14.32
N LEU A 489 -3.51 17.89 13.66
CA LEU A 489 -3.22 19.18 14.26
C LEU A 489 -4.02 19.31 15.56
N GLU A 490 -3.37 19.68 16.67
CA GLU A 490 -4.12 20.01 17.88
C GLU A 490 -5.16 21.09 17.53
N PRO A 491 -6.44 20.95 17.95
CA PRO A 491 -7.39 22.03 17.81
C PRO A 491 -6.79 23.21 18.57
N THR A 492 -6.41 24.25 17.84
CA THR A 492 -5.80 25.45 18.41
C THR A 492 -6.69 25.96 19.53
N GLN A 493 -6.25 25.79 20.78
CA GLN A 493 -6.85 26.55 21.86
C GLN A 493 -6.67 28.02 21.49
N PRO A 494 -7.74 28.85 21.51
CA PRO A 494 -7.58 30.26 21.22
C PRO A 494 -6.53 30.81 22.17
N ALA A 495 -5.44 31.32 21.59
CA ALA A 495 -4.28 31.79 22.34
C ALA A 495 -4.76 32.75 23.44
N LYS A 496 -4.43 32.44 24.70
CA LYS A 496 -4.56 33.38 25.80
C LYS A 496 -3.59 34.53 25.55
N SER A 497 -4.07 35.57 24.88
CA SER A 497 -3.35 36.82 24.69
C SER A 497 -3.02 37.44 26.05
N SER A 498 -1.73 37.62 26.32
CA SER A 498 -1.18 38.40 27.42
C SER A 498 -0.79 39.79 26.92
N ALA A 499 -1.61 40.82 27.17
CA ALA A 499 -1.19 42.22 27.16
C ALA A 499 -2.24 43.15 27.84
N PRO A 500 -1.83 44.32 28.36
CA PRO A 500 -2.43 44.98 29.52
C PRO A 500 -3.58 45.97 29.22
N GLU A 501 -4.14 46.51 30.31
CA GLU A 501 -5.36 47.31 30.49
C GLU A 501 -5.75 48.35 29.41
N THR A 502 -7.07 48.33 29.13
CA THR A 502 -8.08 49.29 28.58
C THR A 502 -7.75 50.78 28.37
N PRO A 503 -8.52 51.59 27.57
CA PRO A 503 -9.95 51.41 27.19
C PRO A 503 -10.40 51.84 25.76
N ALA A 504 -11.52 51.27 25.29
CA ALA A 504 -12.71 51.97 24.74
C ALA A 504 -13.61 50.94 24.01
N GLU A 505 -14.89 50.84 24.40
CA GLU A 505 -15.86 49.92 23.79
C GLU A 505 -16.16 50.27 22.32
N PRO A 506 -16.19 49.28 21.40
CA PRO A 506 -16.92 49.41 20.15
C PRO A 506 -18.28 48.70 20.21
N VAL A 507 -19.24 49.35 19.58
CA VAL A 507 -20.67 49.03 19.49
C VAL A 507 -20.92 47.60 18.98
N LYS A 508 -21.70 46.82 19.75
CA LYS A 508 -22.22 45.51 19.32
C LYS A 508 -23.31 45.68 18.26
N VAL A 509 -23.04 45.30 17.02
CA VAL A 509 -24.10 45.03 16.03
C VAL A 509 -24.69 43.65 16.33
N LYS A 510 -25.93 43.62 16.83
CA LYS A 510 -26.72 42.40 16.95
C LYS A 510 -27.18 41.98 15.55
N VAL A 511 -26.64 40.87 15.03
CA VAL A 511 -27.28 40.17 13.92
C VAL A 511 -28.52 39.47 14.47
N ARG A 512 -29.70 39.81 13.94
CA ARG A 512 -30.98 39.22 14.31
C ARG A 512 -31.00 37.75 13.84
N ALA A 513 -31.34 36.84 14.75
CA ALA A 513 -31.65 35.47 14.40
C ALA A 513 -32.90 35.44 13.49
N LYS A 514 -32.81 34.72 12.38
CA LYS A 514 -33.92 34.54 11.43
C LYS A 514 -35.11 33.91 12.15
N THR A 515 -36.29 34.43 11.87
CA THR A 515 -37.56 33.88 12.35
C THR A 515 -37.89 32.59 11.62
N ILE A 516 -38.74 31.74 12.21
CA ILE A 516 -39.19 30.50 11.59
C ILE A 516 -39.80 30.74 10.20
N ALA A 517 -40.54 31.84 10.02
CA ALA A 517 -41.08 32.23 8.72
C ALA A 517 -39.99 32.56 7.67
N GLU A 518 -38.88 33.15 8.09
CA GLU A 518 -37.73 33.43 7.20
C GLU A 518 -36.96 32.16 6.85
N LEU A 519 -36.91 31.18 7.76
CA LEU A 519 -36.32 29.86 7.51
C LEU A 519 -37.20 28.98 6.61
N ASP A 520 -38.52 29.08 6.76
CA ASP A 520 -39.48 28.34 5.94
C ASP A 520 -39.50 28.84 4.48
N GLU A 521 -39.40 30.16 4.25
CA GLU A 521 -39.30 30.71 2.90
C GLU A 521 -37.95 30.34 2.24
N GLU A 522 -36.87 30.29 3.01
CA GLU A 522 -35.54 29.86 2.53
C GLU A 522 -35.51 28.36 2.18
N LEU A 523 -36.22 27.53 2.95
CA LEU A 523 -36.41 26.11 2.65
C LEU A 523 -37.27 25.91 1.39
N LYS A 524 -38.34 26.70 1.24
CA LYS A 524 -39.21 26.66 0.05
C LYS A 524 -38.44 27.01 -1.23
N LEU A 525 -37.63 28.07 -1.21
CA LEU A 525 -36.79 28.47 -2.36
C LEU A 525 -35.78 27.37 -2.74
N LYS A 526 -35.16 26.72 -1.76
CA LYS A 526 -34.25 25.59 -2.01
C LYS A 526 -34.96 24.38 -2.59
N LEU A 527 -36.19 24.10 -2.18
CA LEU A 527 -36.99 23.01 -2.71
C LEU A 527 -37.49 23.31 -4.14
N GLU A 528 -37.71 24.58 -4.48
CA GLU A 528 -38.01 25.02 -5.84
C GLU A 528 -36.81 24.83 -6.78
N GLU A 529 -35.59 25.14 -6.31
CA GLU A 529 -34.32 24.91 -7.04
C GLU A 529 -34.09 23.44 -7.42
N ILE A 530 -34.53 22.51 -6.56
CA ILE A 530 -34.34 21.07 -6.75
C ILE A 530 -35.36 20.46 -7.74
N SER A 531 -36.48 21.13 -7.99
CA SER A 531 -37.62 20.51 -8.70
C SER A 531 -37.55 20.48 -10.23
N GLY A 532 -36.62 21.22 -10.87
CA GLY A 532 -36.53 21.32 -12.33
C GLY A 532 -37.77 21.94 -12.99
N GLU A 533 -37.66 22.33 -14.28
CA GLU A 533 -38.76 22.98 -14.99
C GLU A 533 -39.95 22.03 -15.23
N GLY A 534 -40.95 22.09 -14.34
CA GLY A 534 -42.30 21.61 -14.60
C GLY A 534 -42.98 20.85 -13.44
N GLY A 535 -43.53 21.58 -12.46
CA GLY A 535 -44.69 21.10 -11.68
C GLY A 535 -44.67 21.38 -10.17
N ALA A 536 -45.37 22.45 -9.78
CA ALA A 536 -45.89 22.80 -8.44
C ALA A 536 -45.50 21.93 -7.21
N ALA A 537 -44.57 22.48 -6.42
CA ALA A 537 -44.30 22.29 -4.98
C ALA A 537 -44.87 21.03 -4.29
N GLY A 538 -43.96 20.19 -3.78
CA GLY A 538 -44.24 18.87 -3.23
C GLY A 538 -44.56 18.81 -1.73
N LEU A 539 -45.28 19.79 -1.17
CA LEU A 539 -45.80 19.75 0.19
C LEU A 539 -47.32 19.95 0.18
N GLU A 540 -48.03 19.10 0.90
CA GLU A 540 -49.46 19.22 1.18
C GLU A 540 -49.62 19.99 2.49
N TYR A 541 -50.51 20.98 2.49
CA TYR A 541 -50.77 21.84 3.65
C TYR A 541 -52.23 21.73 4.08
N GLU A 542 -52.46 21.67 5.39
CA GLU A 542 -53.78 21.74 6.00
C GLU A 542 -53.74 22.80 7.10
N ASN A 543 -54.68 23.76 7.07
CA ASN A 543 -54.73 24.90 7.99
C ASN A 543 -53.39 25.68 8.13
N GLY A 544 -52.69 25.87 7.01
CA GLY A 544 -51.43 26.64 6.97
C GLY A 544 -50.22 25.92 7.55
N LYS A 545 -50.34 24.62 7.87
CA LYS A 545 -49.23 23.76 8.30
C LYS A 545 -49.00 22.64 7.31
N ALA A 546 -47.74 22.33 7.03
CA ALA A 546 -47.38 21.21 6.17
C ALA A 546 -47.77 19.89 6.87
N VAL A 547 -48.54 19.04 6.19
CA VAL A 547 -49.04 17.76 6.73
C VAL A 547 -48.48 16.54 6.01
N ALA A 548 -48.04 16.68 4.75
CA ALA A 548 -47.40 15.59 4.01
C ALA A 548 -46.50 16.11 2.86
N MET A 549 -45.58 15.28 2.37
CA MET A 549 -44.86 15.52 1.11
C MET A 549 -45.53 14.77 -0.04
N LYS A 550 -45.65 15.41 -1.21
CA LYS A 550 -46.17 14.74 -2.41
C LYS A 550 -45.22 13.63 -2.87
N ARG A 551 -45.80 12.55 -3.40
CA ARG A 551 -45.12 11.27 -3.71
C ARG A 551 -43.80 11.41 -4.48
N GLY A 552 -43.71 12.34 -5.45
CA GLY A 552 -42.50 12.56 -6.25
C GLY A 552 -41.27 13.10 -5.48
N VAL A 553 -41.47 13.75 -4.32
CA VAL A 553 -40.36 14.21 -3.46
C VAL A 553 -39.86 13.09 -2.56
N LYS A 554 -40.77 12.22 -2.11
CA LYS A 554 -40.46 11.09 -1.24
C LYS A 554 -39.53 10.07 -1.92
N ASP A 555 -39.71 9.86 -3.22
CA ASP A 555 -38.92 8.89 -3.99
C ASP A 555 -37.49 9.38 -4.30
N ASN A 556 -37.24 10.70 -4.29
CA ASN A 556 -35.90 11.28 -4.51
C ASN A 556 -35.11 11.50 -3.21
N MET A 557 -35.78 11.63 -2.07
CA MET A 557 -35.11 11.89 -0.78
C MET A 557 -34.39 10.66 -0.21
N PHE A 558 -34.77 9.44 -0.62
CA PHE A 558 -34.06 8.20 -0.27
C PHE A 558 -32.73 8.01 -0.98
N ARG A 559 -32.34 8.90 -1.90
CA ARG A 559 -31.01 8.88 -2.53
C ARG A 559 -29.96 9.72 -1.79
N LEU A 560 -30.35 10.48 -0.77
CA LEU A 560 -29.52 11.50 -0.12
C LEU A 560 -29.42 11.37 1.41
N ILE A 561 -30.00 10.30 1.99
CA ILE A 561 -29.72 9.81 3.34
C ILE A 561 -29.07 8.45 3.15
#